data_AF-A0A961UZX2-F1
#
_entry.id   AF-A0A961UZX2-F1
#
_cell.length_a   1.000
_cell.length_b   1.000
_cell.length_c   1.000
_cell.angle_alpha   90.00
_cell.angle_beta   90.00
_cell.angle_gamma   90.00
#
_symmetry.space_group_name_H-M   'P 1'
#
loop_
_entity.id
_entity.type
_entity.pdbx_description
1 polymer ?
#
loop_
_entity_poly.entity_id
_entity_poly.type
_entity_poly.pdbx_seq_one_letter_code
_entity_poly.pdbx_strand_id
1 'polypeptide(L)'
;MTLRCPKCKTPSLLSASEVSEVGRLERCPNCETTWLARQYSESEQNFGRRDRRPMTHREPPIIDGEFVPPIRFASGFLGQGAARTEFPGSSRAGRLAVGAGATALILMLLAIVLLTPAVSALPRLAGLGSGQGSVALEGVTSKTVTLRGTEAILVEGQIVNRSSEDLDVPAIRIALKDEGAEVYSWLMEPT
;
A
#
# COMPACT_ATOMS: atom_id res chain seq x y z
N MET A 1 21.52 3.03 -35.89
CA MET A 1 21.58 3.01 -34.41
C MET A 1 22.74 2.12 -33.98
N THR A 2 23.62 2.59 -33.11
CA THR A 2 24.76 1.81 -32.59
C THR A 2 24.41 1.22 -31.24
N LEU A 3 24.66 -0.08 -31.04
CA LEU A 3 24.50 -0.72 -29.74
C LEU A 3 25.58 -0.21 -28.76
N ARG A 4 25.24 -0.12 -27.47
CA ARG A 4 26.15 0.34 -26.41
C ARG A 4 26.32 -0.73 -25.36
N CYS A 5 27.53 -0.89 -24.85
CA CYS A 5 27.82 -1.85 -23.79
C CYS A 5 27.01 -1.49 -22.52
N PRO A 6 26.29 -2.45 -21.90
CA PRO A 6 25.50 -2.18 -20.70
C PRO A 6 26.35 -1.80 -19.48
N LYS A 7 27.62 -2.23 -19.42
CA LYS A 7 28.51 -1.96 -18.29
C LYS A 7 29.24 -0.62 -18.39
N CYS A 8 29.87 -0.33 -19.53
CA CYS A 8 30.75 0.85 -19.68
C CYS A 8 30.26 1.87 -20.71
N LYS A 9 29.07 1.68 -21.32
CA LYS A 9 28.45 2.56 -22.33
C LYS A 9 29.26 2.80 -23.62
N THR A 10 30.40 2.11 -23.77
CA THR A 10 31.23 2.14 -24.99
C THR A 10 30.39 1.65 -26.18
N PRO A 11 30.38 2.38 -27.31
CA PRO A 11 29.70 1.93 -28.51
C PRO A 11 30.36 0.66 -29.04
N SER A 12 29.56 -0.36 -29.40
CA SER A 12 30.08 -1.56 -30.02
C SER A 12 30.43 -1.32 -31.50
N LEU A 13 31.37 -2.08 -32.04
CA LEU A 13 31.72 -2.05 -33.47
C LEU A 13 30.68 -2.72 -34.37
N LEU A 14 29.66 -3.35 -33.80
CA LEU A 14 28.62 -4.07 -34.55
C LEU A 14 27.57 -3.10 -35.08
N SER A 15 27.24 -3.28 -36.34
CA SER A 15 26.10 -2.62 -36.95
C SER A 15 24.81 -3.32 -36.54
N ALA A 16 23.70 -2.58 -36.41
CA ALA A 16 22.41 -3.17 -36.07
C ALA A 16 22.04 -4.30 -37.05
N SER A 17 22.37 -4.16 -38.33
CA SER A 17 22.13 -5.13 -39.41
C SER A 17 22.78 -6.50 -39.22
N GLU A 18 23.82 -6.63 -38.40
CA GLU A 18 24.50 -7.91 -38.12
C GLU A 18 23.86 -8.68 -36.97
N VAL A 19 22.91 -8.06 -36.27
CA VAL A 19 22.24 -8.63 -35.10
C VAL A 19 20.83 -9.08 -35.53
N SER A 20 20.61 -10.39 -35.54
CA SER A 20 19.31 -11.00 -35.82
C SER A 20 18.37 -10.95 -34.61
N GLU A 21 17.09 -11.27 -34.81
CA GLU A 21 16.07 -11.36 -33.73
C GLU A 21 16.42 -12.40 -32.66
N VAL A 22 17.10 -13.49 -33.05
CA VAL A 22 17.56 -14.56 -32.13
C VAL A 22 18.62 -14.03 -31.16
N GLY A 23 19.33 -12.98 -31.55
CA GLY A 23 20.43 -12.38 -30.80
C GLY A 23 21.77 -13.07 -31.02
N ARG A 24 22.85 -12.33 -30.75
CA ARG A 24 24.25 -12.74 -30.88
C ARG A 24 25.02 -12.37 -29.61
N LEU A 25 25.89 -13.28 -29.13
CA LEU A 25 26.78 -13.00 -28.01
C LEU A 25 27.95 -12.14 -28.46
N GLU A 26 28.16 -11.03 -27.76
CA GLU A 26 29.15 -10.01 -28.10
C GLU A 26 29.96 -9.64 -26.86
N ARG A 27 31.27 -9.44 -27.03
CA ARG A 27 32.19 -9.09 -25.94
C ARG A 27 32.66 -7.64 -26.09
N CYS A 28 32.62 -6.89 -24.99
CA CYS A 28 33.04 -5.48 -25.00
C CYS A 28 34.56 -5.37 -25.19
N PRO A 29 35.06 -4.53 -26.12
CA PRO A 29 36.49 -4.30 -26.23
C PRO A 29 37.08 -3.47 -25.06
N ASN A 30 36.25 -2.72 -24.33
CA ASN A 30 36.71 -1.83 -23.26
C ASN A 30 36.67 -2.50 -21.87
N CYS A 31 35.57 -3.18 -21.52
CA CYS A 31 35.36 -3.75 -20.19
C CYS A 31 35.16 -5.27 -20.18
N GLU A 32 35.38 -5.91 -21.33
CA GLU A 32 35.33 -7.37 -21.55
C GLU A 32 34.02 -8.08 -21.18
N THR A 33 32.96 -7.32 -20.89
CA THR A 33 31.65 -7.91 -20.58
C THR A 33 31.08 -8.57 -21.81
N THR A 34 30.62 -9.80 -21.67
CA THR A 34 29.90 -10.53 -22.72
C THR A 34 28.40 -10.40 -22.48
N TRP A 35 27.65 -10.00 -23.50
CA TRP A 35 26.18 -9.92 -23.43
C TRP A 35 25.53 -10.39 -24.73
N LEU A 36 24.26 -10.76 -24.66
CA LEU A 36 23.45 -11.10 -25.82
C LEU A 36 22.87 -9.82 -26.42
N ALA A 37 23.33 -9.43 -27.60
CA ALA A 37 22.74 -8.35 -28.38
C ALA A 37 21.63 -8.93 -29.27
N ARG A 38 20.39 -8.44 -29.17
CA ARG A 38 19.26 -8.82 -30.05
C ARG A 38 18.54 -7.57 -30.54
N GLN A 39 17.96 -7.64 -31.74
CA GLN A 39 16.96 -6.66 -32.14
C GLN A 39 15.63 -7.04 -31.52
N TYR A 40 14.97 -6.08 -30.88
CA TYR A 40 13.59 -6.23 -30.45
C TYR A 40 12.69 -5.77 -31.60
N SER A 41 11.91 -6.67 -32.18
CA SER A 41 10.90 -6.29 -33.17
C SER A 41 9.72 -5.61 -32.48
N GLU A 42 9.10 -4.65 -33.17
CA GLU A 42 7.95 -3.87 -32.65
C GLU A 42 6.73 -4.74 -32.29
N SER A 43 6.66 -5.97 -32.80
CA SER A 43 5.63 -6.95 -32.44
C SER A 43 5.73 -7.41 -30.97
N GLU A 44 6.95 -7.51 -30.41
CA GLU A 44 7.15 -7.82 -28.99
C GLU A 44 6.85 -6.60 -28.09
N GLN A 45 7.01 -5.37 -28.58
CA GLN A 45 6.63 -4.15 -27.85
C GLN A 45 5.11 -4.02 -27.65
N ASN A 46 4.32 -4.80 -28.38
CA ASN A 46 2.86 -4.80 -28.29
C ASN A 46 2.30 -5.83 -27.28
N PHE A 47 3.16 -6.56 -26.57
CA PHE A 47 2.77 -7.41 -25.43
C PHE A 47 2.42 -6.54 -24.21
N GLY A 48 1.29 -5.84 -24.28
CA GLY A 48 0.81 -4.96 -23.22
C GLY A 48 -0.28 -3.99 -23.67
N ARG A 49 -0.30 -3.66 -24.97
CA ARG A 49 -1.46 -3.03 -25.59
C ARG A 49 -2.51 -4.11 -25.82
N ARG A 50 -3.16 -4.59 -24.76
CA ARG A 50 -4.44 -5.29 -24.91
C ARG A 50 -5.30 -4.40 -25.79
N ASP A 51 -5.77 -4.91 -26.92
CA ASP A 51 -6.88 -4.32 -27.63
C ASP A 51 -7.94 -3.98 -26.58
N ARG A 52 -8.13 -2.68 -26.32
CA ARG A 52 -9.31 -2.21 -25.62
C ARG A 52 -10.47 -2.53 -26.54
N ARG A 53 -10.96 -3.77 -26.50
CA ARG A 53 -12.32 -4.06 -26.93
C ARG A 53 -13.19 -3.09 -26.14
N PRO A 54 -13.92 -2.19 -26.78
CA PRO A 54 -14.89 -1.37 -26.08
C PRO A 54 -15.78 -2.35 -25.31
N MET A 55 -15.86 -2.19 -23.98
CA MET A 55 -16.87 -2.90 -23.22
C MET A 55 -18.21 -2.52 -23.83
N THR A 56 -18.83 -3.44 -24.57
CA THR A 56 -20.19 -3.27 -25.03
C THR A 56 -21.01 -3.07 -23.77
N HIS A 57 -21.65 -1.91 -23.65
CA HIS A 57 -22.54 -1.55 -22.54
C HIS A 57 -23.44 -2.75 -22.25
N ARG A 58 -23.18 -3.44 -21.14
CA ARG A 58 -24.05 -4.52 -20.69
C ARG A 58 -25.16 -3.81 -19.94
N GLU A 59 -26.33 -3.72 -20.58
CA GLU A 59 -27.56 -3.19 -19.96
C GLU A 59 -27.66 -3.78 -18.54
N PRO A 60 -27.75 -2.95 -17.48
CA PRO A 60 -27.85 -3.48 -16.13
C PRO A 60 -29.08 -4.39 -16.07
N PRO A 61 -28.98 -5.57 -15.44
CA PRO A 61 -30.16 -6.38 -15.20
C PRO A 61 -31.12 -5.54 -14.37
N ILE A 62 -32.24 -5.14 -14.96
CA ILE A 62 -33.36 -4.57 -14.22
C ILE A 62 -33.84 -5.71 -13.32
N ILE A 63 -33.42 -5.69 -12.06
CA ILE A 63 -34.04 -6.52 -11.04
C ILE A 63 -35.35 -5.84 -10.74
N ASP A 64 -36.44 -6.40 -11.27
CA ASP A 64 -37.80 -6.05 -10.88
C ASP A 64 -37.93 -6.37 -9.38
N GLY A 65 -37.64 -5.36 -8.56
CA GLY A 65 -37.63 -5.46 -7.12
C GLY A 65 -39.05 -5.60 -6.61
N GLU A 66 -39.51 -6.85 -6.43
CA GLU A 66 -40.70 -7.08 -5.63
C GLU A 66 -40.38 -6.75 -4.17
N PHE A 67 -41.11 -5.78 -3.63
CA PHE A 67 -40.92 -5.27 -2.27
C PHE A 67 -41.29 -6.36 -1.27
N VAL A 68 -40.28 -7.08 -0.77
CA VAL A 68 -40.46 -7.97 0.37
C VAL A 68 -40.51 -7.10 1.63
N PRO A 69 -41.67 -6.99 2.33
CA PRO A 69 -41.76 -6.15 3.51
C PRO A 69 -40.83 -6.69 4.61
N PRO A 70 -40.25 -5.80 5.45
CA PRO A 70 -39.39 -6.24 6.53
C PRO A 70 -40.17 -7.12 7.51
N ILE A 71 -39.60 -8.26 7.87
CA ILE A 71 -40.12 -9.15 8.92
C ILE A 71 -40.15 -8.36 10.23
N ARG A 72 -41.35 -8.02 10.70
CA ARG A 72 -41.54 -7.32 11.98
C ARG A 72 -41.38 -8.33 13.11
N PHE A 73 -40.26 -8.26 13.83
CA PHE A 73 -40.15 -8.90 15.13
C PHE A 73 -40.97 -8.11 16.15
N ALA A 74 -42.02 -8.73 16.70
CA ALA A 74 -42.78 -8.17 17.80
C ALA A 74 -41.90 -8.14 19.06
N SER A 75 -41.25 -7.00 19.32
CA SER A 75 -40.58 -6.74 20.60
C SER A 75 -41.64 -6.38 21.63
N GLY A 76 -42.16 -7.41 22.31
CA GLY A 76 -42.89 -7.24 23.55
C GLY A 76 -41.93 -6.86 24.68
N PHE A 77 -41.68 -5.55 24.85
CA PHE A 77 -41.15 -5.01 26.10
C PHE A 77 -42.13 -3.95 26.61
N LEU A 78 -43.09 -4.41 27.42
CA LEU A 78 -43.82 -3.55 28.33
C LEU A 78 -42.87 -3.19 29.48
N GLY A 79 -42.41 -1.95 29.49
CA GLY A 79 -41.57 -1.46 30.58
C GLY A 79 -41.19 0.00 30.40
N GLN A 80 -42.11 0.91 30.75
CA GLN A 80 -41.76 2.29 31.08
C GLN A 80 -42.90 2.95 31.86
N GLY A 81 -42.78 2.88 33.18
CA GLY A 81 -43.40 3.81 34.11
C GLY A 81 -42.30 4.32 35.03
N ALA A 82 -41.55 5.34 34.61
CA ALA A 82 -40.61 6.05 35.46
C ALA A 82 -41.09 7.50 35.56
N ALA A 83 -41.59 7.83 36.76
CA ALA A 83 -42.15 9.10 37.11
C ALA A 83 -41.12 10.23 36.94
N ARG A 84 -41.58 11.30 36.31
CA ARG A 84 -40.92 12.61 36.29
C ARG A 84 -40.98 13.17 37.72
N THR A 85 -39.84 13.43 38.34
CA THR A 85 -39.78 14.32 39.51
C THR A 85 -38.76 15.42 39.22
N GLU A 86 -39.22 16.63 39.52
CA GLU A 86 -38.61 17.91 39.22
C GLU A 86 -37.39 18.16 40.13
N PHE A 87 -36.34 18.76 39.58
CA PHE A 87 -35.24 19.31 40.37
C PHE A 87 -35.54 20.78 40.71
N PRO A 88 -35.67 21.16 42.00
CA PRO A 88 -35.63 22.56 42.38
C PRO A 88 -34.17 23.00 42.48
N GLY A 89 -33.83 24.01 41.68
CA GLY A 89 -32.59 24.75 41.82
C GLY A 89 -32.54 25.46 43.17
N SER A 90 -31.38 25.43 43.82
CA SER A 90 -31.01 26.46 44.78
C SER A 90 -29.53 26.79 44.64
N SER A 91 -29.31 28.06 44.30
CA SER A 91 -28.04 28.77 44.32
C SER A 91 -27.46 28.82 45.72
N ARG A 92 -26.14 28.68 45.87
CA ARG A 92 -25.33 29.54 46.75
C ARG A 92 -23.83 29.32 46.56
N ALA A 93 -23.13 30.45 46.44
CA ALA A 93 -21.79 30.75 46.95
C ALA A 93 -20.68 29.73 46.62
N GLY A 94 -19.73 30.05 45.75
CA GLY A 94 -18.82 31.18 45.97
C GLY A 94 -17.67 30.72 46.87
N ARG A 95 -16.46 30.67 46.28
CA ARG A 95 -15.13 30.45 46.90
C ARG A 95 -14.62 29.01 47.02
N LEU A 96 -14.40 28.33 45.88
CA LEU A 96 -13.35 27.31 45.74
C LEU A 96 -12.77 27.32 44.31
N ALA A 97 -12.40 28.50 43.81
CA ALA A 97 -11.95 28.66 42.42
C ALA A 97 -10.42 28.52 42.20
N VAL A 98 -9.62 28.23 43.24
CA VAL A 98 -8.15 28.18 43.11
C VAL A 98 -7.57 26.78 43.33
N GLY A 99 -8.25 25.88 44.06
CA GLY A 99 -7.80 24.50 44.24
C GLY A 99 -8.16 23.56 43.08
N ALA A 100 -9.27 23.82 42.40
CA ALA A 100 -9.80 22.94 41.34
C ALA A 100 -9.04 23.05 40.01
N GLY A 101 -8.46 24.22 39.71
CA GLY A 101 -7.70 24.42 38.48
C GLY A 101 -6.37 23.66 38.48
N ALA A 102 -5.66 23.66 39.62
CA ALA A 102 -4.37 22.98 39.76
C ALA A 102 -4.53 21.46 39.75
N THR A 103 -5.54 20.92 40.44
CA THR A 103 -5.82 19.48 40.40
C THR A 103 -6.32 19.03 39.03
N ALA A 104 -7.14 19.82 38.35
CA ALA A 104 -7.55 19.53 36.97
C ALA A 104 -6.36 19.55 35.99
N LEU A 105 -5.45 20.52 36.10
CA LEU A 105 -4.22 20.58 35.30
C LEU A 105 -3.27 19.41 35.58
N ILE A 106 -3.09 19.04 36.86
CA ILE A 106 -2.27 17.89 37.24
C ILE A 106 -2.89 16.58 36.73
N LEU A 107 -4.20 16.40 36.87
CA LEU A 107 -4.90 15.23 36.32
C LEU A 107 -4.86 15.21 34.79
N MET A 108 -4.91 16.36 34.13
CA MET A 108 -4.79 16.47 32.67
C MET A 108 -3.37 16.15 32.19
N LEU A 109 -2.32 16.68 32.85
CA LEU A 109 -0.93 16.35 32.56
C LEU A 109 -0.60 14.89 32.88
N LEU A 110 -1.14 14.36 33.98
CA LEU A 110 -1.02 12.94 34.34
C LEU A 110 -1.72 12.06 33.30
N ALA A 111 -2.91 12.44 32.84
CA ALA A 111 -3.59 11.76 31.74
C ALA A 111 -2.75 11.79 30.45
N ILE A 112 -2.17 12.94 30.09
CA ILE A 112 -1.27 13.05 28.93
C ILE A 112 -0.08 12.10 29.07
N VAL A 113 0.61 12.08 30.21
CA VAL A 113 1.78 11.21 30.46
C VAL A 113 1.41 9.72 30.51
N LEU A 114 0.23 9.38 31.03
CA LEU A 114 -0.27 8.00 31.07
C LEU A 114 -0.84 7.52 29.72
N LEU A 115 -1.33 8.44 28.86
CA LEU A 115 -1.82 8.14 27.52
C LEU A 115 -0.69 8.14 26.47
N THR A 116 0.43 8.82 26.69
CA THR A 116 1.57 8.81 25.76
C THR A 116 2.17 7.43 25.47
N PRO A 117 2.34 6.49 26.43
CA PRO A 117 2.81 5.13 26.10
C PRO A 117 1.75 4.28 25.40
N ALA A 118 0.45 4.63 25.49
CA ALA A 118 -0.62 3.89 24.80
C ALA A 118 -0.63 4.16 23.29
N VAL A 119 -0.11 5.30 22.83
CA VAL A 119 0.02 5.61 21.40
C VAL A 119 1.18 4.84 20.75
N SER A 120 2.23 4.48 21.52
CA SER A 120 3.30 3.59 21.04
C SER A 120 2.87 2.11 20.93
N ALA A 121 1.74 1.72 21.52
CA ALA A 121 1.23 0.35 21.47
C ALA A 121 0.20 0.11 20.34
N LEU A 122 -0.20 1.15 19.60
CA LEU A 122 -1.11 1.04 18.47
C LEU A 122 -0.50 1.54 17.13
N PRO A 123 0.57 0.91 16.62
CA PRO A 123 0.96 1.08 15.20
C PRO A 123 -0.16 0.65 14.22
N ARG A 124 -1.19 -0.04 14.70
CA ARG A 124 -2.27 -0.60 13.87
C ARG A 124 -3.34 0.41 13.43
N LEU A 125 -3.33 1.63 13.97
CA LEU A 125 -4.26 2.70 13.55
C LEU A 125 -3.59 3.77 12.66
N ALA A 126 -2.26 3.77 12.55
CA ALA A 126 -1.51 4.65 11.63
C ALA A 126 -1.62 4.20 10.16
N GLY A 127 -2.29 3.08 9.88
CA GLY A 127 -2.61 2.61 8.53
C GLY A 127 -3.92 3.17 7.95
N LEU A 128 -4.67 4.00 8.68
CA LEU A 128 -5.93 4.63 8.21
C LEU A 128 -5.69 5.81 7.25
N GLY A 129 -4.66 5.69 6.41
CA GLY A 129 -4.29 6.65 5.38
C GLY A 129 -3.76 5.99 4.11
N SER A 130 -3.96 4.68 3.92
CA SER A 130 -3.74 4.06 2.61
C SER A 130 -4.78 4.64 1.65
N GLY A 131 -4.32 5.51 0.77
CA GLY A 131 -5.11 6.26 -0.18
C GLY A 131 -6.17 5.39 -0.86
N GLN A 132 -7.36 5.95 -0.95
CA GLN A 132 -8.41 5.47 -1.83
C GLN A 132 -7.83 5.44 -3.26
N GLY A 133 -7.36 4.28 -3.71
CA GLY A 133 -6.67 4.11 -5.00
C GLY A 133 -5.33 3.37 -4.97
N SER A 134 -4.83 2.90 -3.81
CA SER A 134 -3.59 2.11 -3.77
C SER A 134 -3.86 0.60 -3.69
N VAL A 135 -3.14 -0.17 -4.52
CA VAL A 135 -3.16 -1.63 -4.49
C VAL A 135 -2.62 -2.16 -3.14
N ALA A 136 -3.22 -3.22 -2.58
CA ALA A 136 -2.83 -3.75 -1.27
C ALA A 136 -1.66 -4.74 -1.39
N LEU A 137 -0.77 -4.75 -0.38
CA LEU A 137 0.29 -5.76 -0.24
C LEU A 137 -0.16 -6.85 0.73
N GLU A 138 -0.20 -8.10 0.29
CA GLU A 138 -0.66 -9.24 1.06
C GLU A 138 0.39 -10.36 1.10
N GLY A 139 0.39 -11.12 2.20
CA GLY A 139 1.21 -12.33 2.33
C GLY A 139 2.73 -12.09 2.27
N VAL A 140 3.19 -10.89 2.65
CA VAL A 140 4.62 -10.56 2.61
C VAL A 140 5.40 -11.44 3.59
N THR A 141 6.27 -12.29 3.07
CA THR A 141 7.16 -13.16 3.82
C THR A 141 8.61 -12.90 3.43
N SER A 142 9.51 -13.05 4.39
CA SER A 142 10.95 -12.88 4.17
C SER A 142 11.69 -14.13 4.63
N LYS A 143 12.58 -14.64 3.78
CA LYS A 143 13.44 -15.77 4.08
C LYS A 143 14.89 -15.43 3.75
N THR A 144 15.78 -15.64 4.69
CA THR A 144 17.22 -15.58 4.40
C THR A 144 17.62 -16.82 3.63
N VAL A 145 18.20 -16.63 2.45
CA VAL A 145 18.66 -17.68 1.56
C VAL A 145 20.10 -17.40 1.15
N THR A 146 20.90 -18.46 1.08
CA THR A 146 22.26 -18.34 0.56
C THR A 146 22.23 -18.56 -0.95
N LEU A 147 22.45 -17.49 -1.72
CA LEU A 147 22.52 -17.52 -3.18
C LEU A 147 23.98 -17.39 -3.60
N ARG A 148 24.55 -18.46 -4.17
CA ARG A 148 25.94 -18.48 -4.67
C ARG A 148 26.99 -18.08 -3.61
N GLY A 149 26.78 -18.50 -2.36
CA GLY A 149 27.68 -18.18 -1.23
C GLY A 149 27.50 -16.78 -0.65
N THR A 150 26.54 -16.00 -1.14
CA THR A 150 26.15 -14.70 -0.57
C THR A 150 24.83 -14.84 0.18
N GLU A 151 24.75 -14.33 1.41
CA GLU A 151 23.48 -14.24 2.13
C GLU A 151 22.59 -13.18 1.47
N ALA A 152 21.37 -13.57 1.14
CA ALA A 152 20.38 -12.71 0.53
C ALA A 152 19.04 -12.89 1.25
N ILE A 153 18.22 -11.84 1.26
CA ILE A 153 16.87 -11.90 1.79
C ILE A 153 15.93 -12.05 0.60
N LEU A 154 15.28 -13.21 0.51
CA LEU A 154 14.18 -13.43 -0.42
C LEU A 154 12.91 -12.89 0.21
N VAL A 155 12.29 -11.92 -0.45
CA VAL A 155 11.00 -11.36 -0.04
C VAL A 155 9.96 -11.77 -1.07
N GLU A 156 8.90 -12.44 -0.62
CA GLU A 156 7.78 -12.86 -1.45
C GLU A 156 6.50 -12.20 -0.92
N GLY A 157 5.61 -11.81 -1.80
CA GLY A 157 4.34 -11.19 -1.45
C GLY A 157 3.46 -11.00 -2.68
N GLN A 158 2.23 -10.57 -2.46
CA GLN A 158 1.24 -10.35 -3.51
C GLN A 158 0.74 -8.91 -3.50
N ILE A 159 0.51 -8.37 -4.71
CA ILE A 159 -0.08 -7.06 -4.94
C ILE A 159 -1.54 -7.31 -5.37
N VAL A 160 -2.51 -6.97 -4.53
CA VAL A 160 -3.93 -7.30 -4.71
C VAL A 160 -4.77 -6.04 -4.84
N ASN A 161 -5.48 -5.89 -5.96
CA ASN A 161 -6.49 -4.84 -6.12
C ASN A 161 -7.82 -5.32 -5.52
N ARG A 162 -8.31 -4.63 -4.49
CA ARG A 162 -9.59 -4.92 -3.83
C ARG A 162 -10.72 -3.96 -4.24
N SER A 163 -10.47 -3.03 -5.15
CA SER A 163 -11.47 -2.08 -5.66
C SER A 163 -12.20 -2.66 -6.87
N SER A 164 -13.32 -2.04 -7.24
CA SER A 164 -14.06 -2.35 -8.47
C SER A 164 -13.50 -1.62 -9.70
N GLU A 165 -12.42 -0.85 -9.55
CA GLU A 165 -11.82 -0.02 -10.59
C GLU A 165 -10.44 -0.56 -10.97
N ASP A 166 -10.02 -0.32 -12.21
CA ASP A 166 -8.66 -0.64 -12.66
C ASP A 166 -7.68 0.35 -12.02
N LEU A 167 -6.79 -0.15 -11.17
CA LEU A 167 -5.75 0.63 -10.50
C LEU A 167 -4.38 0.27 -11.07
N ASP A 168 -3.58 1.29 -11.37
CA ASP A 168 -2.20 1.11 -11.79
C ASP A 168 -1.34 0.57 -10.64
N VAL A 169 -0.40 -0.32 -10.97
CA VAL A 169 0.54 -0.85 -9.98
C VAL A 169 1.50 0.27 -9.59
N PRO A 170 1.59 0.65 -8.30
CA PRO A 170 2.50 1.71 -7.88
C PRO A 170 3.94 1.18 -7.85
N ALA A 171 4.89 2.09 -7.97
CA ALA A 171 6.30 1.76 -7.75
C ALA A 171 6.54 1.44 -6.26
N ILE A 172 7.29 0.36 -5.99
CA ILE A 172 7.49 -0.17 -4.64
C ILE A 172 8.83 0.32 -4.11
N ARG A 173 8.83 0.91 -2.91
CA ARG A 173 10.07 1.26 -2.19
C ARG A 173 10.44 0.13 -1.23
N ILE A 174 11.64 -0.41 -1.41
CA ILE A 174 12.22 -1.44 -0.54
C ILE A 174 13.29 -0.77 0.31
N ALA A 175 13.24 -1.01 1.63
CA ALA A 175 14.18 -0.45 2.59
C ALA A 175 14.76 -1.56 3.47
N LEU A 176 16.09 -1.69 3.47
CA LEU A 176 16.83 -2.53 4.38
C LEU A 176 17.08 -1.76 5.67
N LYS A 177 16.70 -2.36 6.80
CA LYS A 177 16.87 -1.78 8.13
C LYS A 177 17.75 -2.66 9.00
N ASP A 178 18.59 -2.02 9.80
CA ASP A 178 19.40 -2.63 10.85
C ASP A 178 19.16 -1.89 12.16
N GLU A 179 18.84 -2.62 13.23
CA GLU A 179 18.41 -2.07 14.53
C GLU A 179 17.31 -0.97 14.45
N GLY A 180 16.48 -1.01 13.40
CA GLY A 180 15.44 -0.03 13.13
C GLY A 180 15.89 1.20 12.33
N ALA A 181 17.20 1.40 12.14
CA ALA A 181 17.77 2.41 11.26
C ALA A 181 17.74 1.94 9.80
N GLU A 182 17.35 2.81 8.87
CA GLU A 182 17.39 2.50 7.44
C GLU A 182 18.83 2.60 6.92
N VAL A 183 19.37 1.48 6.44
CA VAL A 183 20.76 1.38 5.95
C VAL A 183 20.82 1.53 4.43
N TYR A 184 19.78 1.06 3.73
CA TYR A 184 19.72 1.15 2.28
C TYR A 184 18.26 1.19 1.82
N SER A 185 17.94 1.96 0.78
CA SER A 185 16.64 1.87 0.11
C SER A 185 16.74 2.10 -1.38
N TRP A 186 15.83 1.46 -2.10
CA TRP A 186 15.68 1.61 -3.54
C TRP A 186 14.22 1.52 -3.94
N LEU A 187 13.94 2.00 -5.14
CA LEU A 187 12.59 2.08 -5.71
C LEU A 187 12.55 1.15 -6.92
N MET A 188 11.53 0.30 -6.97
CA MET A 188 11.30 -0.66 -8.05
C MET A 188 10.05 -0.25 -8.80
N GLU A 189 10.23 0.10 -10.07
CA GLU A 189 9.12 0.40 -10.97
C GLU A 189 8.49 -0.90 -11.48
N PRO A 190 7.15 -0.92 -11.67
CA PRO A 190 6.50 -2.06 -12.31
C PRO A 190 6.95 -2.16 -13.78
N THR A 191 7.32 -3.38 -14.19
CA THR A 191 7.68 -3.71 -15.59
C THR A 191 6.50 -4.17 -16.41
#